data_AF-A0A1C2DEK2-F1
#
_entry.id   AF-A0A1C2DEK2-F1
#
_cell.length_a   1.000
_cell.length_b   1.000
_cell.length_c   1.000
_cell.angle_alpha   90.00
_cell.angle_beta   90.00
_cell.angle_gamma   90.00
#
_symmetry.space_group_name_H-M   'P 1'
#
loop_
_entity.id
_entity.type
_entity.pdbx_description
1 polymer ?
#
loop_
_entity_poly.entity_id
_entity_poly.type
_entity_poly.pdbx_seq_one_letter_code
_entity_poly.pdbx_strand_id
1 'polypeptide(L)' 'MSFEVIEQFAAVELAALVDAGEASGTWRLTEHCTVQRRRDGTLTVCLTWHGENGLSLTKVVRGVQLEAN' A
#
# COMPACT_ATOMS: atom_id res chain seq x y z
N MET A 1 -11.90 8.38 3.48
CA MET A 1 -11.19 7.50 2.54
C MET A 1 -11.83 6.14 2.66
N SER A 2 -12.47 5.63 1.61
CA SER A 2 -12.97 4.24 1.59
C SER A 2 -11.79 3.27 1.46
N PHE A 3 -11.99 2.03 1.92
CA PHE A 3 -10.98 0.96 1.77
C PHE A 3 -10.59 0.75 0.30
N GLU A 4 -11.53 0.95 -0.63
CA GLU A 4 -11.31 0.88 -2.08
C GLU A 4 -10.19 1.81 -2.59
N VAL A 5 -10.06 3.02 -2.04
CA VAL A 5 -8.97 3.94 -2.41
C VAL A 5 -7.61 3.38 -1.95
N ILE A 6 -7.58 2.73 -0.80
CA ILE A 6 -6.37 2.08 -0.28
C ILE A 6 -6.03 0.85 -1.13
N GLU A 7 -7.03 0.08 -1.59
CA GLU A 7 -6.83 -1.06 -2.48
C GLU A 7 -6.24 -0.65 -3.84
N GLN A 8 -6.79 0.40 -4.45
CA GLN A 8 -6.26 0.93 -5.71
C GLN A 8 -4.82 1.45 -5.55
N PHE A 9 -4.57 2.23 -4.50
CA PHE A 9 -3.23 2.70 -4.18
C PHE A 9 -2.26 1.53 -3.95
N ALA A 10 -2.69 0.51 -3.22
CA ALA A 10 -1.89 -0.67 -2.96
C ALA A 10 -1.60 -1.51 -4.22
N ALA A 11 -2.54 -1.60 -5.16
CA ALA A 11 -2.32 -2.28 -6.43
C ALA A 11 -1.20 -1.60 -7.24
N VAL A 12 -1.20 -0.26 -7.28
CA VAL A 12 -0.13 0.53 -7.95
C VAL A 12 1.22 0.30 -7.27
N GLU A 13 1.25 0.36 -5.93
CA GLU A 13 2.49 0.16 -5.18
C GLU A 13 3.04 -1.26 -5.33
N LEU A 14 2.17 -2.28 -5.39
CA LEU A 14 2.56 -3.67 -5.62
C LEU A 14 3.11 -3.87 -7.03
N ALA A 15 2.48 -3.28 -8.06
CA ALA A 15 2.98 -3.36 -9.43
C ALA A 15 4.41 -2.80 -9.55
N ALA A 16 4.69 -1.66 -8.91
CA ALA A 16 6.04 -1.10 -8.88
C ALA A 16 7.08 -2.01 -8.21
N LEU A 17 6.68 -2.76 -7.17
CA LEU A 17 7.54 -3.75 -6.51
C LEU A 17 7.81 -4.96 -7.42
N VAL A 18 6.79 -5.40 -8.18
CA VAL A 18 6.95 -6.47 -9.18
C VAL A 18 7.90 -6.03 -10.30
N ASP A 19 7.72 -4.82 -10.84
CA ASP A 19 8.58 -4.28 -11.90
C ASP A 19 10.04 -4.12 -11.44
N ALA A 20 10.26 -3.80 -10.17
CA ALA A 20 11.59 -3.75 -9.54
C ALA A 20 12.20 -5.14 -9.25
N GLY A 21 11.43 -6.22 -9.45
CA GLY A 21 11.85 -7.59 -9.11
C GLY A 21 11.83 -7.90 -7.61
N GLU A 22 11.17 -7.06 -6.81
CA GLU A 22 11.08 -7.20 -5.35
C GLU A 22 9.88 -8.06 -4.89
N ALA A 23 8.93 -8.31 -5.79
CA ALA A 23 7.79 -9.17 -5.56
C ALA A 23 7.49 -10.05 -6.79
N SER A 24 7.07 -11.28 -6.56
CA SER A 24 6.62 -12.21 -7.61
C SER A 24 5.43 -13.03 -7.12
N GLY A 25 4.63 -13.56 -8.04
CA GLY A 25 3.48 -14.41 -7.71
C GLY A 25 2.25 -13.62 -7.26
N THR A 26 1.32 -14.31 -6.60
CA THR A 26 0.04 -13.72 -6.19
C THR A 26 0.16 -13.08 -4.82
N TRP A 27 -0.30 -11.83 -4.69
CA TRP A 27 -0.33 -11.10 -3.44
C TRP A 27 -1.73 -10.57 -3.15
N ARG A 28 -2.13 -10.62 -1.89
CA ARG A 28 -3.41 -10.10 -1.40
C ARG A 28 -3.18 -9.04 -0.34
N LEU A 29 -3.82 -7.88 -0.50
CA LEU A 29 -3.80 -6.84 0.52
C LEU A 29 -4.51 -7.34 1.79
N THR A 30 -3.93 -7.03 2.93
CA THR A 30 -4.44 -7.43 4.24
C THR A 30 -5.17 -6.27 4.94
N GLU A 31 -5.98 -6.60 5.94
CA GLU A 31 -6.63 -5.62 6.81
C GLU A 31 -5.65 -4.86 7.72
N HIS A 32 -4.39 -5.29 7.80
CA HIS A 32 -3.35 -4.63 8.60
C HIS A 32 -2.78 -3.35 7.96
N CYS A 33 -3.43 -2.84 6.92
CA CYS A 33 -3.08 -1.56 6.32
C CYS A 33 -3.52 -0.41 7.23
N THR A 34 -2.70 0.63 7.32
CA THR A 34 -3.03 1.81 8.14
C THR A 34 -2.77 3.10 7.37
N VAL A 35 -3.61 4.11 7.63
CA VAL A 35 -3.47 5.45 7.07
C VAL A 35 -3.43 6.44 8.22
N GLN A 36 -2.37 7.24 8.27
CA GLN A 36 -2.14 8.22 9.32
C GLN A 36 -2.00 9.61 8.71
N ARG A 37 -2.81 10.56 9.17
CA ARG A 37 -2.67 11.96 8.76
C ARG A 37 -1.59 12.66 9.57
N ARG A 38 -0.68 13.36 8.88
CA ARG A 38 0.40 14.16 9.46
C ARG A 38 -0.06 15.60 9.66
N ARG A 39 0.68 16.34 10.51
CA ARG A 39 0.38 17.75 10.85
C ARG A 39 0.47 18.68 9.63
N ASP A 40 1.33 18.37 8.67
CA ASP A 40 1.50 19.10 7.41
C ASP A 40 0.38 18.83 6.38
N GLY A 41 -0.63 18.05 6.75
CA GLY A 41 -1.75 17.69 5.89
C GLY A 41 -1.51 16.48 5.00
N THR A 42 -0.28 15.97 4.92
CA THR A 42 0.04 14.75 4.14
C THR A 42 -0.34 13.48 4.90
N LEU A 43 -0.32 12.34 4.20
CA LEU A 43 -0.59 11.02 4.77
C LEU A 43 0.68 10.16 4.82
N THR A 44 0.73 9.30 5.83
CA THR A 44 1.57 8.09 5.86
C THR A 44 0.65 6.90 5.66
N VAL A 45 0.94 6.07 4.66
CA VAL A 45 0.19 4.86 4.34
C VAL A 45 1.11 3.66 4.55
N CYS A 46 0.70 2.74 5.42
CA CYS A 46 1.34 1.45 5.59
C CYS A 46 0.49 0.39 4.88
N LEU A 47 1.08 -0.29 3.92
CA LEU A 47 0.45 -1.33 3.13
C LEU A 47 1.08 -2.66 3.49
N THR A 48 0.24 -3.67 3.74
CA THR A 48 0.70 -5.02 4.09
C THR A 48 0.01 -6.01 3.17
N TRP A 49 0.79 -6.79 2.41
CA TRP A 49 0.31 -7.87 1.57
C TRP A 49 0.76 -9.23 2.11
N HIS A 50 -0.07 -10.24 1.89
CA HIS A 50 0.31 -11.65 2.05
C HIS A 50 0.46 -12.28 0.68
N GLY A 51 1.60 -12.92 0.47
CA GLY A 51 1.92 -13.70 -0.71
C GLY A 51 1.81 -15.20 -0.44
N GLU A 52 2.21 -15.98 -1.44
CA GLU A 52 2.29 -17.43 -1.33
C GLU A 52 3.33 -17.86 -0.28
N ASN A 53 3.23 -19.11 0.18
CA ASN A 53 4.18 -19.73 1.13
C ASN A 53 4.36 -18.98 2.46
N GLY A 54 3.35 -18.20 2.88
CA GLY A 54 3.40 -17.45 4.14
C GLY A 54 4.29 -16.20 4.08
N LEU A 55 4.64 -15.73 2.88
CA LEU A 55 5.38 -14.49 2.70
C LEU A 55 4.51 -13.28 3.04
N SER A 56 5.11 -12.28 3.68
CA SER A 56 4.46 -10.99 3.93
C SER A 56 5.35 -9.87 3.41
N LEU A 57 4.72 -8.85 2.82
CA LEU A 57 5.38 -7.67 2.31
C LEU A 57 4.76 -6.45 2.98
N THR A 58 5.60 -5.55 3.49
CA THR A 58 5.14 -4.29 4.09
C THR A 58 5.83 -3.12 3.41
N LYS A 59 5.06 -2.14 2.96
CA LYS A 59 5.56 -0.88 2.39
C LYS A 59 4.98 0.30 3.14
N VAL A 60 5.85 1.26 3.49
CA VAL A 60 5.44 2.51 4.13
C VAL A 60 5.68 3.65 3.16
N VAL A 61 4.60 4.25 2.66
CA VAL A 61 4.62 5.43 1.80
C VAL A 61 4.33 6.66 2.65
N ARG A 62 5.15 7.71 2.53
CA ARG A 62 5.02 8.94 3.31
C ARG A 62 4.84 10.12 2.36
N GLY A 63 4.15 11.16 2.85
CA GLY A 63 3.96 12.38 2.07
C GLY A 63 2.88 12.26 1.00
N VAL A 64 2.00 11.26 1.10
CA VAL A 64 0.90 11.07 0.15
C VAL A 64 -0.08 12.23 0.28
N GLN A 65 -0.38 12.89 -0.83
CA GLN A 65 -1.44 13.90 -0.90
C GLN A 65 -2.68 13.25 -1.50
N LEU A 66 -3.84 13.48 -0.86
CA LEU A 66 -5.10 13.18 -1.50
C LEU A 66 -5.41 14.34 -2.43
N GLU A 67 -5.31 14.12 -3.74
CA GLU A 67 -5.90 15.06 -4.67
C GLU A 67 -7.41 15.07 -4.41
N ALA A 68 -7.94 16.23 -4.05
CA ALA A 68 -9.37 16.43 -3.91
C ALA A 68 -9.95 16.47 -5.32
N ASN A 69 -10.47 15.33 -5.78
CA ASN A 69 -11.48 15.30 -6.84
C ASN A 69 -12.83 15.75 -6.28
#